data_AF-A0A948PYM5-F1
#
_entry.id   AF-A0A948PYM5-F1
#
_cell.length_a   1.000
_cell.length_b   1.000
_cell.length_c   1.000
_cell.angle_alpha   90.00
_cell.angle_beta   90.00
_cell.angle_gamma   90.00
#
_symmetry.space_group_name_H-M   'P 1'
#
loop_
_entity.id
_entity.type
_entity.pdbx_description
1 polymer ?
#
loop_
_entity_poly.entity_id
_entity_poly.type
_entity_poly.pdbx_seq_one_letter_code
_entity_poly.pdbx_strand_id
1 'polypeptide(L)'
;IVTLRGAARGAVAIGFFNDIVGRNVSFFELSYYMFPVGWIMTFLLWGFFMLFLKPEKKRIPGLRQKAMQLSDEMGPLTRKEILAAVIVLGSIVAMSLRSFIPALEPIDKTAIILISTILFFLTRILDLPDLEEIPWNIILLFAGAMSIGFCLWETGAAKWLAVNWLVMFKKANWFVFVMSIAFFVMIMTNFIMNVAAIAISLPVALVIAPYLGVAPEVILFASLATAGMPFLLLVGAAPNAIAYDSGQFSTGEFFLYGIPASILLMVITGIAALIIWPLMGMPVIMLK
;
A
#
# COMPACT_ATOMS: atom_id res chain seq x y z
N ILE A 1 5.41 0.74 2.05
CA ILE A 1 5.02 1.06 0.64
C ILE A 1 5.83 0.23 -0.33
N VAL A 2 7.15 0.11 -0.11
CA VAL A 2 8.06 -0.59 -1.02
C VAL A 2 7.76 -2.08 -1.23
N THR A 3 7.18 -2.79 -0.26
CA THR A 3 6.92 -4.23 -0.38
C THR A 3 5.44 -4.55 -0.20
N LEU A 4 4.99 -5.62 -0.87
CA LEU A 4 3.61 -6.12 -0.81
C LEU A 4 3.16 -6.41 0.62
N ARG A 5 4.07 -6.97 1.43
CA ARG A 5 3.82 -7.32 2.84
C ARG A 5 3.99 -6.14 3.81
N GLY A 6 4.43 -4.99 3.34
CA GLY A 6 4.63 -3.82 4.20
C GLY A 6 3.31 -3.18 4.68
N ALA A 7 2.18 -3.44 4.01
CA ALA A 7 0.87 -2.99 4.45
C ALA A 7 -0.23 -3.81 3.77
N ALA A 8 -1.29 -4.18 4.51
CA ALA A 8 -2.41 -4.99 4.02
C ALA A 8 -3.04 -4.44 2.72
N ARG A 9 -3.05 -3.10 2.54
CA ARG A 9 -3.55 -2.43 1.33
C ARG A 9 -2.89 -2.92 0.03
N GLY A 10 -1.63 -3.36 0.07
CA GLY A 10 -0.91 -3.87 -1.10
C GLY A 10 -1.51 -5.17 -1.62
N ALA A 11 -1.73 -6.13 -0.73
CA ALA A 11 -2.34 -7.41 -1.07
C ALA A 11 -3.76 -7.22 -1.65
N VAL A 12 -4.51 -6.30 -1.04
CA VAL A 12 -5.88 -5.96 -1.41
C VAL A 12 -5.95 -5.35 -2.80
N ALA A 13 -5.10 -4.36 -3.07
CA ALA A 13 -5.06 -3.70 -4.35
C ALA A 13 -4.69 -4.66 -5.48
N ILE A 14 -3.76 -5.59 -5.23
CA ILE A 14 -3.42 -6.65 -6.19
C ILE A 14 -4.58 -7.61 -6.41
N GLY A 15 -5.34 -7.96 -5.35
CA GLY A 15 -6.54 -8.78 -5.49
C GLY A 15 -7.53 -8.16 -6.47
N PHE A 16 -7.92 -6.90 -6.23
CA PHE A 16 -8.79 -6.16 -7.14
C PHE A 16 -8.22 -6.06 -8.55
N PHE A 17 -6.92 -5.79 -8.68
CA PHE A 17 -6.29 -5.67 -9.98
C PHE A 17 -6.33 -6.99 -10.76
N ASN A 18 -6.06 -8.12 -10.10
CA ASN A 18 -6.14 -9.43 -10.72
C ASN A 18 -7.57 -9.77 -11.14
N ASP A 19 -8.55 -9.49 -10.30
CA ASP A 19 -9.94 -9.87 -10.55
C ASP A 19 -10.62 -8.98 -11.62
N ILE A 20 -10.25 -7.70 -11.70
CA ILE A 20 -10.86 -6.75 -12.65
C ILE A 20 -10.09 -6.71 -13.98
N VAL A 21 -8.75 -6.72 -13.93
CA VAL A 21 -7.89 -6.57 -15.12
C VAL A 21 -7.46 -7.93 -15.68
N GLY A 22 -7.52 -9.00 -14.89
CA GLY A 22 -7.08 -10.34 -15.31
C GLY A 22 -5.56 -10.51 -15.34
N ARG A 23 -4.80 -9.54 -14.81
CA ARG A 23 -3.32 -9.56 -14.76
C ARG A 23 -2.83 -9.74 -13.33
N ASN A 24 -1.97 -10.73 -13.14
CA ASN A 24 -1.32 -10.96 -11.86
C ASN A 24 -0.06 -10.08 -11.71
N VAL A 25 -0.07 -9.15 -10.75
CA VAL A 25 1.15 -8.44 -10.34
C VAL A 25 1.95 -9.31 -9.39
N SER A 26 3.24 -9.53 -9.70
CA SER A 26 4.12 -10.32 -8.83
C SER A 26 4.60 -9.52 -7.61
N PHE A 27 5.06 -10.22 -6.57
CA PHE A 27 5.64 -9.58 -5.38
C PHE A 27 6.81 -8.65 -5.75
N PHE A 28 7.70 -9.13 -6.64
CA PHE A 28 8.87 -8.38 -7.08
C PHE A 28 8.53 -7.25 -8.03
N GLU A 29 7.54 -7.43 -8.89
CA GLU A 29 7.08 -6.38 -9.81
C GLU A 29 6.53 -5.19 -9.02
N LEU A 30 5.70 -5.44 -7.99
CA LEU A 30 5.24 -4.36 -7.13
C LEU A 30 6.41 -3.65 -6.45
N SER A 31 7.34 -4.44 -5.87
CA SER A 31 8.49 -3.86 -5.21
C SER A 31 9.40 -3.07 -6.15
N TYR A 32 9.60 -3.56 -7.38
CA TYR A 32 10.41 -2.89 -8.39
C TYR A 32 9.87 -1.48 -8.67
N TYR A 33 8.59 -1.33 -8.98
CA TYR A 33 8.01 -0.02 -9.30
C TYR A 33 7.80 0.90 -8.10
N MET A 34 7.57 0.34 -6.90
CA MET A 34 7.38 1.13 -5.68
C MET A 34 8.70 1.52 -5.00
N PHE A 35 9.80 0.83 -5.28
CA PHE A 35 11.09 1.07 -4.63
C PHE A 35 11.66 2.47 -4.88
N PRO A 36 11.74 2.98 -6.12
CA PRO A 36 12.25 4.33 -6.37
C PRO A 36 11.38 5.40 -5.70
N VAL A 37 10.05 5.26 -5.80
CA VAL A 37 9.10 6.19 -5.20
C VAL A 37 9.25 6.21 -3.68
N GLY A 38 9.37 5.04 -3.05
CA GLY A 38 9.56 4.90 -1.61
C GLY A 38 10.87 5.54 -1.13
N TRP A 39 11.99 5.26 -1.79
CA TRP A 39 13.29 5.83 -1.40
C TRP A 39 13.39 7.33 -1.62
N ILE A 40 12.91 7.82 -2.77
CA ILE A 40 12.84 9.26 -3.05
C ILE A 40 12.01 9.94 -1.96
N MET A 41 10.85 9.38 -1.59
CA MET A 41 10.06 9.89 -0.49
C MET A 41 10.80 9.90 0.84
N THR A 42 11.46 8.81 1.20
CA THR A 42 12.21 8.72 2.45
C THR A 42 13.27 9.81 2.54
N PHE A 43 14.05 10.03 1.49
CA PHE A 43 15.07 11.08 1.49
C PHE A 43 14.48 12.50 1.47
N LEU A 44 13.40 12.72 0.74
CA LEU A 44 12.75 14.04 0.70
C LEU A 44 12.08 14.39 2.03
N LEU A 45 11.38 13.43 2.66
CA LEU A 45 10.81 13.62 3.98
C LEU A 45 11.90 13.79 5.03
N TRP A 46 12.99 13.02 4.95
CA TRP A 46 14.15 13.22 5.83
C TRP A 46 14.72 14.63 5.66
N GLY A 47 14.90 15.11 4.42
CA GLY A 47 15.32 16.48 4.14
C GLY A 47 14.34 17.53 4.68
N PHE A 48 13.04 17.30 4.51
CA PHE A 48 11.97 18.12 5.07
C PHE A 48 12.09 18.23 6.60
N PHE A 49 12.22 17.09 7.31
CA PHE A 49 12.42 17.09 8.75
C PHE A 49 13.73 17.77 9.15
N MET A 50 14.83 17.55 8.44
CA MET A 50 16.12 18.19 8.74
C MET A 50 16.12 19.71 8.52
N LEU A 51 15.26 20.22 7.65
CA LEU A 51 15.14 21.67 7.39
C LEU A 51 14.16 22.35 8.36
N PHE A 52 12.98 21.77 8.55
CA PHE A 52 11.89 22.38 9.32
C PHE A 52 11.82 21.94 10.78
N LEU A 53 12.26 20.73 11.10
CA LEU A 53 12.14 20.07 12.40
C LEU A 53 13.50 19.52 12.86
N LYS A 54 14.48 20.43 12.96
CA LYS A 54 15.87 20.07 13.30
C LYS A 54 15.93 19.33 14.65
N PRO A 55 16.71 18.24 14.76
CA PRO A 55 16.88 17.54 16.03
C PRO A 55 17.44 18.48 17.10
N GLU A 56 16.74 18.61 18.22
CA GLU A 56 17.14 19.49 19.33
C GLU A 56 18.49 19.09 19.96
N LYS A 57 18.78 17.79 19.97
CA LYS A 57 20.03 17.23 20.53
C LYS A 57 20.74 16.37 19.50
N LYS A 58 22.00 16.72 19.20
CA LYS A 58 22.87 15.95 18.28
C LYS A 58 23.25 14.57 18.83
N ARG A 59 23.26 14.41 20.16
CA ARG A 59 23.57 13.15 20.85
C ARG A 59 22.76 13.07 22.14
N ILE A 60 22.13 11.92 22.38
CA ILE A 60 21.50 11.58 23.65
C ILE A 60 22.54 10.81 24.48
N PRO A 61 23.10 11.38 25.56
CA PRO A 61 24.08 10.68 26.39
C PRO A 61 23.42 9.44 27.01
N GLY A 62 24.13 8.30 26.98
CA GLY A 62 23.63 7.03 27.53
C GLY A 62 22.64 6.25 26.65
N LEU A 63 22.25 6.75 25.46
CA LEU A 63 21.30 6.04 24.57
C LEU A 63 21.78 4.63 24.21
N ARG A 64 23.07 4.49 23.92
CA ARG A 64 23.67 3.18 23.61
C ARG A 64 23.60 2.22 24.79
N GLN A 65 23.84 2.72 26.01
CA GLN A 65 23.74 1.92 27.23
C GLN A 65 22.30 1.50 27.49
N LYS A 66 21.33 2.41 27.29
CA LYS A 66 19.91 2.07 27.44
C LYS A 66 19.42 1.10 26.36
N ALA A 67 19.88 1.24 25.13
CA ALA A 67 19.57 0.30 24.04
C ALA A 67 20.18 -1.09 24.30
N MET A 68 21.41 -1.17 24.83
CA MET A 68 22.01 -2.43 25.25
C MET A 68 21.25 -3.04 26.42
N GLN A 69 20.85 -2.24 27.42
CA GLN A 69 20.03 -2.71 28.54
C GLN A 69 18.69 -3.28 28.06
N LEU A 70 17.98 -2.57 27.18
CA LEU A 70 16.72 -3.07 26.60
C LEU A 70 16.94 -4.33 25.75
N SER A 71 18.07 -4.43 25.04
CA SER A 71 18.44 -5.63 24.30
C SER A 71 18.72 -6.82 25.21
N ASP A 72 19.39 -6.59 26.34
CA ASP A 72 19.69 -7.62 27.33
C ASP A 72 18.42 -8.06 28.07
N GLU A 73 17.48 -7.13 28.32
CA GLU A 73 16.17 -7.40 28.92
C GLU A 73 15.27 -8.27 28.03
N MET A 74 15.40 -8.19 26.69
CA MET A 74 14.65 -9.04 25.76
C MET A 74 15.12 -10.50 25.75
N GLY A 75 16.38 -10.76 26.14
CA GLY A 75 16.96 -12.10 26.18
C GLY A 75 17.31 -12.71 24.81
N PRO A 76 17.76 -13.98 24.78
CA PRO A 76 18.14 -14.66 23.54
C PRO A 76 16.92 -15.08 22.70
N LEU A 77 17.10 -15.15 21.38
CA LEU A 77 16.06 -15.57 20.43
C LEU A 77 15.43 -16.89 20.85
N THR A 78 14.10 -16.89 20.97
CA THR A 78 13.36 -18.08 21.37
C THR A 78 13.23 -19.08 20.23
N ARG A 79 13.07 -20.37 20.54
CA ARG A 79 12.85 -21.40 19.51
C ARG A 79 11.60 -21.12 18.65
N LYS A 80 10.58 -20.50 19.24
CA LYS A 80 9.36 -20.10 18.54
C LYS A 80 9.62 -18.96 17.55
N GLU A 81 10.42 -17.95 17.92
CA GLU A 81 10.83 -16.86 17.01
C GLU A 81 11.63 -17.37 15.82
N ILE A 82 12.57 -18.29 16.04
CA ILE A 82 13.36 -18.90 14.97
C ILE A 82 12.45 -19.69 14.03
N LEU A 83 11.54 -20.50 14.59
CA LEU A 83 10.58 -21.28 13.80
C LEU A 83 9.63 -20.37 13.00
N ALA A 84 9.15 -19.27 13.59
CA ALA A 84 8.35 -18.27 12.91
C ALA A 84 9.13 -17.64 11.75
N ALA A 85 10.37 -17.23 11.97
CA ALA A 85 11.24 -16.67 10.94
C ALA A 85 11.46 -17.67 9.79
N VAL A 86 11.67 -18.95 10.09
CA VAL A 86 11.83 -20.00 9.07
C VAL A 86 10.56 -20.20 8.25
N ILE A 87 9.38 -20.22 8.88
CA ILE A 87 8.09 -20.35 8.17
C ILE A 87 7.87 -19.14 7.25
N VAL A 88 8.08 -17.92 7.78
CA VAL A 88 7.94 -16.69 6.98
C VAL A 88 8.93 -16.71 5.82
N LEU A 89 10.23 -16.89 6.07
CA LEU A 89 11.28 -16.91 5.05
C LEU A 89 11.03 -18.00 4.01
N GLY A 90 10.63 -19.19 4.45
CA GLY A 90 10.24 -20.30 3.57
C GLY A 90 9.08 -19.92 2.65
N SER A 91 8.03 -19.27 3.17
CA SER A 91 6.92 -18.77 2.35
C SER A 91 7.38 -17.73 1.31
N ILE A 92 8.29 -16.83 1.69
CA ILE A 92 8.86 -15.81 0.77
C ILE A 92 9.60 -16.50 -0.37
N VAL A 93 10.46 -17.45 -0.02
CA VAL A 93 11.30 -18.17 -0.98
C VAL A 93 10.44 -19.02 -1.91
N ALA A 94 9.44 -19.74 -1.39
CA ALA A 94 8.51 -20.53 -2.19
C ALA A 94 7.74 -19.67 -3.22
N MET A 95 7.20 -18.53 -2.78
CA MET A 95 6.54 -17.58 -3.68
C MET A 95 7.51 -16.94 -4.69
N SER A 96 8.75 -16.69 -4.28
CA SER A 96 9.79 -16.12 -5.12
C SER A 96 10.22 -17.09 -6.22
N LEU A 97 10.50 -18.34 -5.86
CA LEU A 97 10.93 -19.40 -6.78
C LEU A 97 9.88 -19.72 -7.85
N ARG A 98 8.59 -19.51 -7.58
CA ARG A 98 7.54 -19.61 -8.61
C ARG A 98 7.79 -18.69 -9.80
N SER A 99 8.41 -17.54 -9.59
CA SER A 99 8.72 -16.59 -10.69
C SER A 99 9.88 -17.06 -11.58
N PHE A 100 10.67 -18.04 -11.11
CA PHE A 100 11.86 -18.55 -11.81
C PHE A 100 11.71 -19.99 -12.30
N ILE A 101 10.80 -20.78 -11.70
CA ILE A 101 10.61 -22.20 -11.98
C ILE A 101 9.18 -22.43 -12.53
N PRO A 102 9.01 -22.66 -13.84
CA PRO A 102 7.70 -22.89 -14.47
C PRO A 102 6.93 -24.08 -13.89
N ALA A 103 7.63 -25.08 -13.34
CA ALA A 103 7.00 -26.25 -12.73
C ALA A 103 6.23 -25.93 -11.43
N LEU A 104 6.49 -24.79 -10.78
CA LEU A 104 5.80 -24.34 -9.57
C LEU A 104 4.65 -23.37 -9.86
N GLU A 105 4.44 -23.03 -11.14
CA GLU A 105 3.38 -22.14 -11.59
C GLU A 105 1.95 -22.58 -11.26
N PRO A 106 1.58 -23.89 -11.23
CA PRO A 106 0.23 -24.31 -10.86
C PRO A 106 -0.07 -24.22 -9.36
N ILE A 107 0.94 -23.97 -8.51
CA ILE A 107 0.71 -23.81 -7.07
C ILE A 107 0.14 -22.42 -6.80
N ASP A 108 -1.09 -22.37 -6.31
CA ASP A 108 -1.76 -21.13 -5.95
C ASP A 108 -1.00 -20.38 -4.83
N LYS A 109 -0.84 -19.07 -4.97
CA LYS A 109 -0.24 -18.21 -3.93
C LYS A 109 -1.04 -18.32 -2.63
N THR A 110 -2.36 -18.42 -2.76
CA THR A 110 -3.30 -18.58 -1.66
C THR A 110 -3.01 -19.86 -0.88
N ALA A 111 -2.70 -20.96 -1.57
CA ALA A 111 -2.36 -22.23 -0.94
C ALA A 111 -1.08 -22.13 -0.12
N ILE A 112 -0.03 -21.46 -0.62
CA ILE A 112 1.23 -21.27 0.11
C ILE A 112 0.99 -20.47 1.41
N ILE A 113 0.19 -19.40 1.33
CA ILE A 113 -0.17 -18.59 2.50
C ILE A 113 -0.98 -19.41 3.50
N LEU A 114 -1.97 -20.18 3.03
CA LEU A 114 -2.85 -20.98 3.88
C LEU A 114 -2.12 -22.12 4.57
N ILE A 115 -1.18 -22.79 3.87
CA ILE A 115 -0.28 -23.79 4.48
C ILE A 115 0.61 -23.15 5.55
N SER A 116 1.16 -21.96 5.28
CA SER A 116 1.98 -21.24 6.25
C SER A 116 1.19 -20.89 7.51
N THR A 117 -0.06 -20.45 7.35
CA THR A 117 -1.00 -20.19 8.46
C THR A 117 -1.28 -21.47 9.25
N ILE A 118 -1.58 -22.59 8.59
CA ILE A 118 -1.80 -23.88 9.27
C ILE A 118 -0.55 -24.28 10.07
N LEU A 119 0.66 -24.10 9.51
CA LEU A 119 1.91 -24.38 10.22
C LEU A 119 2.07 -23.53 11.47
N PHE A 120 1.66 -22.25 11.46
CA PHE A 120 1.71 -21.39 12.65
C PHE A 120 0.81 -21.92 13.79
N PHE A 121 -0.38 -22.42 13.47
CA PHE A 121 -1.27 -23.04 14.45
C PHE A 121 -0.76 -24.40 14.93
N LEU A 122 -0.26 -25.24 14.02
CA LEU A 122 0.31 -26.56 14.38
C LEU A 122 1.54 -26.45 15.29
N THR A 123 2.36 -25.43 15.05
CA THR A 123 3.57 -25.17 15.85
C THR A 123 3.28 -24.40 17.15
N ARG A 124 2.00 -24.08 17.44
CA ARG A 124 1.56 -23.30 18.60
C ARG A 124 2.31 -21.97 18.73
N ILE A 125 2.59 -21.35 17.58
CA ILE A 125 3.08 -19.97 17.50
C ILE A 125 1.89 -19.02 17.55
N LEU A 126 0.77 -19.40 16.91
CA LEU A 126 -0.52 -18.71 17.01
C LEU A 126 -1.56 -19.61 17.67
N ASP A 127 -2.42 -19.02 18.47
CA ASP A 127 -3.55 -19.64 19.15
C ASP A 127 -4.89 -19.10 18.59
N LEU A 128 -6.00 -19.77 18.90
CA LEU A 128 -7.33 -19.38 18.41
C LEU A 128 -7.73 -17.92 18.71
N PRO A 129 -7.38 -17.32 19.87
CA PRO A 129 -7.65 -15.90 20.11
C PRO A 129 -6.98 -14.97 19.10
N ASP A 130 -5.78 -15.31 18.60
CA ASP A 130 -5.09 -14.52 17.58
C ASP A 130 -5.88 -14.47 16.25
N LEU A 131 -6.71 -15.49 15.98
CA LEU A 131 -7.61 -15.52 14.82
C LEU A 131 -8.81 -14.58 15.00
N GLU A 132 -9.27 -14.40 16.23
CA GLU A 132 -10.38 -13.49 16.56
C GLU A 132 -9.95 -12.02 16.47
N GLU A 133 -8.66 -11.72 16.70
CA GLU A 133 -8.07 -10.39 16.50
C GLU A 133 -7.98 -9.98 15.02
N ILE A 134 -8.21 -10.90 14.08
CA ILE A 134 -8.25 -10.56 12.66
C ILE A 134 -9.39 -9.58 12.40
N PRO A 135 -9.12 -8.45 11.70
CA PRO A 135 -10.14 -7.44 11.42
C PRO A 135 -11.12 -7.92 10.34
N TRP A 136 -12.11 -8.73 10.72
CA TRP A 136 -13.15 -9.30 9.82
C TRP A 136 -13.92 -8.25 9.02
N ASN A 137 -14.09 -7.05 9.58
CA ASN A 137 -14.70 -5.90 8.91
C ASN A 137 -13.98 -5.55 7.59
N ILE A 138 -12.66 -5.71 7.56
CA ILE A 138 -11.84 -5.47 6.37
C ILE A 138 -12.16 -6.49 5.28
N ILE A 139 -12.27 -7.77 5.65
CA ILE A 139 -12.55 -8.87 4.72
C ILE A 139 -13.95 -8.68 4.09
N LEU A 140 -14.95 -8.37 4.91
CA LEU A 140 -16.31 -8.10 4.43
C LEU A 140 -16.39 -6.86 3.53
N LEU A 141 -15.64 -5.81 3.87
CA LEU A 141 -15.55 -4.60 3.04
C LEU A 141 -14.97 -4.91 1.65
N PHE A 142 -13.98 -5.81 1.54
CA PHE A 142 -13.46 -6.21 0.23
C PHE A 142 -14.47 -6.97 -0.60
N ALA A 143 -15.16 -7.94 0.00
CA ALA A 143 -16.19 -8.69 -0.69
C ALA A 143 -17.29 -7.75 -1.22
N GLY A 144 -17.72 -6.78 -0.41
CA GLY A 144 -18.69 -5.77 -0.81
C GLY A 144 -18.18 -4.85 -1.93
N ALA A 145 -16.95 -4.34 -1.80
CA ALA A 145 -16.38 -3.45 -2.81
C ALA A 145 -16.11 -4.15 -4.16
N MET A 146 -15.67 -5.41 -4.14
CA MET A 146 -15.56 -6.24 -5.34
C MET A 146 -16.93 -6.41 -5.99
N SER A 147 -17.94 -6.76 -5.20
CA SER A 147 -19.31 -6.93 -5.70
C SER A 147 -19.86 -5.65 -6.34
N ILE A 148 -19.60 -4.48 -5.76
CA ILE A 148 -19.97 -3.19 -6.36
C ILE A 148 -19.22 -2.95 -7.68
N GLY A 149 -17.91 -3.22 -7.72
CA GLY A 149 -17.10 -3.10 -8.94
C GLY A 149 -17.61 -3.99 -10.08
N PHE A 150 -17.91 -5.25 -9.79
CA PHE A 150 -18.51 -6.18 -10.76
C PHE A 150 -19.91 -5.74 -11.20
N CYS A 151 -20.76 -5.30 -10.27
CA CYS A 151 -22.08 -4.79 -10.59
C CYS A 151 -22.01 -3.57 -11.52
N LEU A 152 -21.09 -2.62 -11.28
CA LEU A 152 -20.86 -1.47 -12.17
C LEU A 152 -20.46 -1.87 -13.59
N TRP A 153 -19.67 -2.94 -13.73
CA TRP A 153 -19.24 -3.49 -15.00
C TRP A 153 -20.40 -4.21 -15.72
N GLU A 154 -21.04 -5.17 -15.06
CA GLU A 154 -22.11 -6.00 -15.63
C GLU A 154 -23.35 -5.19 -16.00
N THR A 155 -23.74 -4.21 -15.17
CA THR A 155 -24.87 -3.33 -15.45
C THR A 155 -24.59 -2.31 -16.56
N GLY A 156 -23.33 -2.17 -17.00
CA GLY A 156 -22.91 -1.13 -17.93
C GLY A 156 -22.92 0.28 -17.33
N ALA A 157 -23.19 0.44 -16.04
CA ALA A 157 -23.17 1.73 -15.35
C ALA A 157 -21.78 2.38 -15.41
N ALA A 158 -20.70 1.59 -15.36
CA ALA A 158 -19.34 2.08 -15.56
C ALA A 158 -19.14 2.69 -16.95
N LYS A 159 -19.65 2.01 -17.99
CA LYS A 159 -19.64 2.53 -19.36
C LYS A 159 -20.49 3.79 -19.47
N TRP A 160 -21.65 3.83 -18.81
CA TRP A 160 -22.51 5.02 -18.78
C TRP A 160 -21.83 6.21 -18.11
N LEU A 161 -21.14 6.01 -16.98
CA LEU A 161 -20.33 7.05 -16.31
C LEU A 161 -19.19 7.50 -17.22
N ALA A 162 -18.51 6.56 -17.85
CA ALA A 162 -17.40 6.87 -18.76
C ALA A 162 -17.84 7.52 -20.07
N VAL A 163 -19.06 7.30 -20.52
CA VAL A 163 -19.60 7.99 -21.70
C VAL A 163 -20.18 9.33 -21.30
N ASN A 164 -21.05 9.44 -20.30
CA ASN A 164 -21.80 10.67 -20.02
C ASN A 164 -21.05 11.66 -19.12
N TRP A 165 -20.38 11.19 -18.08
CA TRP A 165 -19.64 12.06 -17.16
C TRP A 165 -18.26 12.41 -17.72
N LEU A 166 -17.61 11.46 -18.39
CA LEU A 166 -16.29 11.67 -18.97
C LEU A 166 -16.33 12.23 -20.41
N VAL A 167 -17.47 12.61 -21.00
CA VAL A 167 -17.44 13.52 -22.18
C VAL A 167 -16.72 14.83 -21.82
N MET A 168 -16.89 15.32 -20.58
CA MET A 168 -16.09 16.44 -20.05
C MET A 168 -14.59 16.12 -19.99
N PHE A 169 -14.22 14.85 -19.78
CA PHE A 169 -12.85 14.35 -19.67
C PHE A 169 -12.30 13.74 -20.97
N LYS A 170 -13.06 13.65 -22.06
CA LYS A 170 -12.54 13.17 -23.36
C LYS A 170 -11.42 14.04 -23.92
N LYS A 171 -11.34 15.30 -23.47
CA LYS A 171 -10.19 16.20 -23.69
C LYS A 171 -9.24 16.29 -22.48
N ALA A 172 -9.60 15.71 -21.34
CA ALA A 172 -8.75 15.75 -20.16
C ALA A 172 -7.60 14.77 -20.35
N ASN A 173 -6.40 15.27 -20.04
CA ASN A 173 -5.18 14.49 -20.08
C ASN A 173 -5.30 13.29 -19.12
N TRP A 174 -4.92 12.09 -19.56
CA TRP A 174 -4.87 10.87 -18.74
C TRP A 174 -4.21 11.10 -17.36
N PHE A 175 -3.22 11.99 -17.34
CA PHE A 175 -2.50 12.40 -16.14
C PHE A 175 -3.42 13.02 -15.10
N VAL A 176 -4.36 13.88 -15.51
CA VAL A 176 -5.33 14.52 -14.61
C VAL A 176 -6.20 13.46 -13.94
N PHE A 177 -6.66 12.46 -14.69
CA PHE A 177 -7.46 11.37 -14.13
C PHE A 177 -6.70 10.58 -13.07
N VAL A 178 -5.48 10.12 -13.38
CA VAL A 178 -4.62 9.39 -12.44
C VAL A 178 -4.40 10.21 -11.17
N MET A 179 -4.06 11.50 -11.33
CA MET A 179 -3.79 12.37 -10.19
C MET A 179 -5.04 12.71 -9.39
N SER A 180 -6.21 12.83 -10.01
CA SER A 180 -7.48 13.02 -9.31
C SER A 180 -7.84 11.81 -8.47
N ILE A 181 -7.68 10.59 -9.00
CA ILE A 181 -7.88 9.36 -8.23
C ILE A 181 -6.85 9.27 -7.09
N ALA A 182 -5.57 9.52 -7.38
CA ALA A 182 -4.52 9.50 -6.36
C ALA A 182 -4.79 10.51 -5.23
N PHE A 183 -5.25 11.72 -5.57
CA PHE A 183 -5.66 12.75 -4.62
C PHE A 183 -6.89 12.32 -3.81
N PHE A 184 -7.91 11.77 -4.46
CA PHE A 184 -9.10 11.27 -3.79
C PHE A 184 -8.75 10.20 -2.75
N VAL A 185 -7.89 9.25 -3.12
CA VAL A 185 -7.37 8.22 -2.22
C VAL A 185 -6.58 8.83 -1.07
N MET A 186 -5.71 9.81 -1.35
CA MET A 186 -4.95 10.52 -0.32
C MET A 186 -5.88 11.15 0.72
N ILE A 187 -6.95 11.82 0.29
CA ILE A 187 -7.91 12.43 1.20
C ILE A 187 -8.66 11.35 1.99
N MET A 188 -9.21 10.33 1.32
CA MET A 188 -9.94 9.24 1.98
C MET A 188 -9.10 8.55 3.04
N THR A 189 -7.83 8.28 2.77
CA THR A 189 -6.94 7.58 3.70
C THR A 189 -6.65 8.35 5.00
N ASN A 190 -6.99 9.64 5.07
CA ASN A 190 -6.88 10.43 6.29
C ASN A 190 -8.14 10.32 7.18
N PHE A 191 -9.29 9.99 6.61
CA PHE A 191 -10.56 9.86 7.33
C PHE A 191 -10.89 8.42 7.70
N ILE A 192 -10.48 7.48 6.85
CA ILE A 192 -10.75 6.05 7.01
C ILE A 192 -9.46 5.26 6.87
N MET A 193 -9.50 3.98 7.29
CA MET A 193 -8.35 3.10 7.18
C MET A 193 -7.84 2.98 5.73
N ASN A 194 -6.53 2.98 5.54
CA ASN A 194 -5.85 2.93 4.24
C ASN A 194 -6.37 1.81 3.31
N VAL A 195 -6.72 0.69 3.94
CA VAL A 195 -7.24 -0.51 3.28
C VAL A 195 -8.65 -0.31 2.73
N ALA A 196 -9.52 0.36 3.50
CA ALA A 196 -10.88 0.70 3.09
C ALA A 196 -10.89 1.77 1.99
N ALA A 197 -10.01 2.76 2.08
CA ALA A 197 -9.85 3.78 1.05
C ALA A 197 -9.53 3.15 -0.32
N ILE A 198 -8.59 2.20 -0.36
CA ILE A 198 -8.29 1.42 -1.57
C ILE A 198 -9.49 0.58 -2.01
N ALA A 199 -10.15 -0.13 -1.09
CA ALA A 199 -11.28 -0.98 -1.43
C ALA A 199 -12.41 -0.21 -2.12
N ILE A 200 -12.71 1.00 -1.65
CA ILE A 200 -13.79 1.82 -2.23
C ILE A 200 -13.39 2.42 -3.59
N SER A 201 -12.17 2.95 -3.67
CA SER A 201 -11.76 3.79 -4.80
C SER A 201 -11.18 3.03 -5.99
N LEU A 202 -10.38 1.98 -5.73
CA LEU A 202 -9.60 1.31 -6.75
C LEU A 202 -10.47 0.53 -7.75
N PRO A 203 -11.50 -0.24 -7.35
CA PRO A 203 -12.34 -0.98 -8.29
C PRO A 203 -13.02 -0.04 -9.30
N VAL A 204 -13.56 1.07 -8.81
CA VAL A 204 -14.22 2.08 -9.65
C VAL A 204 -13.23 2.70 -10.64
N ALA A 205 -12.02 3.05 -10.17
CA ALA A 205 -10.99 3.62 -11.02
C ALA A 205 -10.50 2.63 -12.10
N LEU A 206 -10.30 1.36 -11.75
CA LEU A 206 -9.84 0.31 -12.68
C LEU A 206 -10.89 -0.02 -13.75
N VAL A 207 -12.17 -0.01 -13.39
CA VAL A 207 -13.28 -0.25 -14.33
C VAL A 207 -13.42 0.92 -15.32
N ILE A 208 -13.11 2.15 -14.89
CA ILE A 208 -13.16 3.35 -15.75
C ILE A 208 -11.91 3.50 -16.64
N ALA A 209 -10.74 3.06 -16.17
CA ALA A 209 -9.44 3.27 -16.83
C ALA A 209 -9.40 2.90 -18.34
N PRO A 210 -9.93 1.74 -18.78
CA PRO A 210 -9.89 1.34 -20.19
C PRO A 210 -10.64 2.30 -21.10
N TYR A 211 -11.73 2.91 -20.61
CA TYR A 211 -12.53 3.88 -21.38
C TYR A 211 -11.79 5.19 -21.62
N LEU A 212 -10.81 5.51 -20.77
CA LEU A 212 -9.95 6.69 -20.90
C LEU A 212 -8.61 6.38 -21.61
N GLY A 213 -8.38 5.13 -22.00
CA GLY A 213 -7.12 4.69 -22.59
C GLY A 213 -5.94 4.76 -21.61
N VAL A 214 -6.20 4.76 -20.31
CA VAL A 214 -5.17 4.78 -19.27
C VAL A 214 -4.80 3.36 -18.91
N ALA A 215 -3.51 3.08 -18.80
CA ALA A 215 -3.04 1.78 -18.32
C ALA A 215 -3.47 1.59 -16.85
N PRO A 216 -4.15 0.48 -16.52
CA PRO A 216 -4.65 0.25 -15.16
C PRO A 216 -3.52 0.12 -14.14
N GLU A 217 -2.30 -0.26 -14.56
CA GLU A 217 -1.11 -0.34 -13.72
C GLU A 217 -0.80 0.99 -13.05
N VAL A 218 -0.79 2.09 -13.82
CA VAL A 218 -0.44 3.42 -13.29
C VAL A 218 -1.42 3.87 -12.21
N ILE A 219 -2.70 3.52 -12.36
CA ILE A 219 -3.74 3.83 -11.36
C ILE A 219 -3.50 3.00 -10.10
N LEU A 220 -3.24 1.70 -10.24
CA LEU A 220 -2.92 0.82 -9.12
C LEU A 220 -1.74 1.37 -8.29
N PHE A 221 -0.63 1.69 -8.95
CA PHE A 221 0.58 2.15 -8.28
C PHE A 221 0.43 3.55 -7.68
N ALA A 222 -0.26 4.47 -8.37
CA ALA A 222 -0.55 5.81 -7.84
C ALA A 222 -1.45 5.76 -6.60
N SER A 223 -2.54 5.00 -6.65
CA SER A 223 -3.44 4.80 -5.50
C SER A 223 -2.73 4.12 -4.34
N LEU A 224 -1.89 3.11 -4.59
CA LEU A 224 -1.11 2.45 -3.54
C LEU A 224 -0.08 3.38 -2.88
N ALA A 225 0.55 4.27 -3.67
CA ALA A 225 1.48 5.26 -3.16
C ALA A 225 0.78 6.28 -2.27
N THR A 226 -0.40 6.78 -2.65
CA THR A 226 -1.10 7.82 -1.88
C THR A 226 -1.90 7.29 -0.69
N ALA A 227 -2.54 6.11 -0.80
CA ALA A 227 -3.04 5.37 0.37
C ALA A 227 -1.91 4.98 1.34
N GLY A 228 -0.68 5.07 0.83
CA GLY A 228 0.60 4.86 1.46
C GLY A 228 0.83 5.60 2.78
N MET A 229 0.45 6.87 2.75
CA MET A 229 1.12 7.96 3.45
C MET A 229 0.09 9.02 3.88
N PRO A 230 -0.77 8.72 4.87
CA PRO A 230 -1.70 9.71 5.41
C PRO A 230 -0.94 10.67 6.32
N PHE A 231 -0.63 11.87 5.81
CA PHE A 231 0.12 12.88 6.55
C PHE A 231 -0.75 13.99 7.15
N LEU A 232 -2.05 14.07 6.85
CA LEU A 232 -2.90 15.19 7.28
C LEU A 232 -3.52 14.95 8.66
N LEU A 233 -4.05 13.75 8.92
CA LEU A 233 -4.81 13.45 10.12
C LEU A 233 -4.19 12.30 10.94
N LEU A 234 -4.29 12.42 12.26
CA LEU A 234 -3.81 11.40 13.21
C LEU A 234 -4.60 10.09 13.10
N VAL A 235 -5.87 10.16 12.70
CA VAL A 235 -6.76 9.01 12.51
C VAL A 235 -6.31 8.15 11.31
N GLY A 236 -5.58 8.72 10.34
CA GLY A 236 -5.25 8.03 9.10
C GLY A 236 -4.33 6.81 9.27
N ALA A 237 -3.48 6.76 10.30
CA ALA A 237 -2.64 5.60 10.55
C ALA A 237 -2.23 5.45 12.02
N ALA A 238 -2.10 4.19 12.48
CA ALA A 238 -1.66 3.87 13.83
C ALA A 238 -0.32 4.53 14.24
N PRO A 239 0.72 4.61 13.37
CA PRO A 239 1.95 5.33 13.70
C PRO A 239 1.72 6.81 14.03
N ASN A 240 0.74 7.47 13.42
CA ASN A 240 0.44 8.87 13.70
C ASN A 240 -0.15 9.02 15.11
N ALA A 241 -1.07 8.12 15.49
CA ALA A 241 -1.64 8.08 16.83
C ALA A 241 -0.58 7.75 17.90
N ILE A 242 0.32 6.80 17.64
CA ILE A 242 1.44 6.46 18.54
C ILE A 242 2.37 7.66 18.73
N ALA A 243 2.69 8.38 17.64
CA ALA A 243 3.52 9.58 17.72
C ALA A 243 2.83 10.69 18.54
N TYR A 244 1.51 10.86 18.43
CA TYR A 244 0.75 11.85 19.19
C TYR A 244 0.73 11.54 20.69
N ASP A 245 0.73 10.26 21.07
CA ASP A 245 0.77 9.82 22.48
C ASP A 245 2.05 10.25 23.21
N SER A 246 3.10 10.66 22.48
CA SER A 246 4.31 11.25 23.07
C SER A 246 4.12 12.63 23.70
N GLY A 247 3.00 13.31 23.42
CA GLY A 247 2.70 14.66 23.92
C GLY A 247 3.62 15.77 23.40
N GLN A 248 4.42 15.49 22.36
CA GLN A 248 5.43 16.42 21.83
C GLN A 248 4.88 17.43 20.81
N PHE A 249 3.66 17.25 20.30
CA PHE A 249 3.04 18.13 19.31
C PHE A 249 1.51 18.10 19.40
N SER A 250 0.87 19.16 18.94
CA SER A 250 -0.58 19.28 18.87
C SER A 250 -1.15 18.73 17.55
N THR A 251 -2.45 18.38 17.54
CA THR A 251 -3.16 17.96 16.31
C THR A 251 -3.10 19.02 15.21
N GLY A 252 -3.12 20.30 15.58
CA GLY A 252 -3.03 21.42 14.62
C GLY A 252 -1.65 21.52 13.97
N GLU A 253 -0.58 21.34 14.74
CA GLU A 253 0.78 21.30 14.20
C GLU A 253 0.97 20.10 13.26
N PHE A 254 0.46 18.93 13.65
CA PHE A 254 0.51 17.74 12.79
C PHE A 254 -0.16 18.00 11.43
N PHE A 255 -1.36 18.59 11.42
CA PHE A 255 -2.06 18.94 10.19
C PHE A 255 -1.29 19.97 9.35
N LEU A 256 -0.74 21.00 9.99
CA LEU A 256 0.01 22.08 9.32
C LEU A 256 1.27 21.56 8.61
N TYR A 257 2.06 20.70 9.27
CA TYR A 257 3.24 20.05 8.67
C TYR A 257 2.86 18.92 7.71
N GLY A 258 1.67 18.34 7.88
CA GLY A 258 1.08 17.34 7.02
C GLY A 258 0.74 17.84 5.61
N ILE A 259 0.35 19.11 5.47
CA ILE A 259 0.00 19.71 4.18
C ILE A 259 1.22 19.72 3.22
N PRO A 260 2.38 20.30 3.57
CA PRO A 260 3.57 20.25 2.74
C PRO A 260 3.98 18.81 2.38
N ALA A 261 3.93 17.88 3.33
CA ALA A 261 4.26 16.48 3.10
C ALA A 261 3.28 15.79 2.13
N SER A 262 1.99 16.13 2.20
CA SER A 262 0.96 15.62 1.29
C SER A 262 1.09 16.21 -0.12
N ILE A 263 1.44 17.49 -0.23
CA ILE A 263 1.73 18.12 -1.53
C ILE A 263 2.96 17.48 -2.17
N LEU A 264 4.02 17.27 -1.39
CA LEU A 264 5.21 16.55 -1.82
C LEU A 264 4.86 15.14 -2.32
N LEU A 265 3.99 14.44 -1.58
CA LEU A 265 3.45 13.13 -1.98
C LEU A 265 2.81 13.15 -3.36
N MET A 266 1.93 14.13 -3.61
CA MET A 266 1.26 14.29 -4.89
C MET A 266 2.25 14.62 -6.01
N VAL A 267 3.21 15.52 -5.77
CA VAL A 267 4.21 15.91 -6.79
C VAL A 267 5.06 14.71 -7.22
N ILE A 268 5.58 13.94 -6.27
CA ILE A 268 6.41 12.77 -6.60
C ILE A 268 5.58 11.65 -7.21
N THR A 269 4.33 11.45 -6.79
CA THR A 269 3.44 10.48 -7.45
C THR A 269 3.20 10.89 -8.91
N GLY A 270 3.04 12.18 -9.18
CA GLY A 270 2.94 12.71 -10.54
C GLY A 270 4.22 12.52 -11.35
N ILE A 271 5.39 12.81 -10.78
CA ILE A 271 6.70 12.56 -11.41
C ILE A 271 6.90 11.06 -11.67
N ALA A 272 6.47 10.21 -10.73
CA ALA A 272 6.56 8.77 -10.88
C ALA A 272 5.70 8.28 -12.06
N ALA A 273 4.46 8.78 -12.16
CA ALA A 273 3.56 8.47 -13.26
C ALA A 273 4.05 8.96 -14.62
N LEU A 274 4.71 10.13 -14.68
CA LEU A 274 5.16 10.73 -15.95
C LEU A 274 6.54 10.25 -16.42
N ILE A 275 7.45 9.95 -15.50
CA ILE A 275 8.87 9.75 -15.81
C ILE A 275 9.34 8.40 -15.29
N ILE A 276 9.23 8.14 -13.99
CA ILE A 276 9.90 6.98 -13.36
C ILE A 276 9.31 5.67 -13.88
N TRP A 277 7.99 5.51 -13.80
CA TRP A 277 7.32 4.29 -14.24
C TRP A 277 7.44 4.03 -15.75
N PRO A 278 7.21 5.01 -16.64
CA PRO A 278 7.48 4.79 -18.06
C PRO A 278 8.94 4.46 -18.38
N LEU A 279 9.91 5.08 -17.69
CA LEU A 279 11.34 4.78 -17.87
C LEU A 279 11.71 3.37 -17.39
N MET A 280 10.96 2.84 -16.42
CA MET A 280 11.07 1.46 -15.94
C MET A 280 10.28 0.45 -16.79
N GLY A 281 9.63 0.89 -17.87
CA GLY A 281 8.88 0.03 -18.79
C GLY A 281 7.41 -0.20 -18.44
N MET A 282 6.84 0.56 -17.49
CA MET A 282 5.42 0.49 -17.20
C MET A 282 4.60 1.18 -18.31
N PRO A 283 3.60 0.52 -18.90
CA PRO A 283 2.69 1.20 -19.81
C PRO A 283 1.89 2.24 -19.03
N VAL A 284 1.79 3.45 -19.57
CA VAL A 284 1.04 4.56 -18.96
C VAL A 284 -0.25 4.85 -19.70
N ILE A 285 -0.21 4.65 -21.02
CA ILE A 285 -1.34 4.75 -21.94
C ILE A 285 -1.52 3.37 -22.56
N MET A 286 -2.77 2.94 -22.70
CA MET A 286 -3.10 1.75 -23.47
C MET A 286 -2.81 2.06 -24.95
N LEU A 287 -1.77 1.44 -25.51
CA LEU A 287 -1.56 1.46 -26.96
C LEU A 287 -2.75 0.78 -27.60
N LYS A 288 -3.45 1.51 -28.48
CA LYS A 288 -4.52 0.96 -29.32
C LYS A 288 -3.99 -0.14 -30.23
#